data_AF-A0ABD1CM28-F1
#
_entry.id   AF-A0ABD1CM28-F1
#
_cell.length_a   1.000
_cell.length_b   1.000
_cell.length_c   1.000
_cell.angle_alpha   90.00
_cell.angle_beta   90.00
_cell.angle_gamma   90.00
#
_symmetry.space_group_name_H-M   'P 1'
#
loop_
_entity.id
_entity.type
_entity.pdbx_description
1 polymer ?
#
loop_
_entity_poly.entity_id
_entity_poly.type
_entity_poly.pdbx_seq_one_letter_code
_entity_poly.pdbx_strand_id
1 'polypeptide(L)'
;MKELITCLMCLLALVAADPTCSCHSVVENNSWPWGDNIISKWNRVTIGDSVARSCDGAAAVLFENVTTSKITDPLAYCGKQLPILEKPIQHMWIRDSNFGRLVPSPKVAVMRISDTNFTKLIFDNTVTYQTQRIYLKNVPLDAIPKNLNAMQNLVSFVAKEIPLQKFILSQFNGLNKLQRITISNNLTSIAIGAADLPALISLNFHSNQIEKVPGDISTLKSLEMLNFCFNKITHLDMSVFNGLDFLQDLKISHNPLLIINSPTTVNLPALQHLHLQHSHLERLDVALWHMPKLASMNLNWNNLTQVANLEGQFPKGAIVYAAGNTWNCTWLNEAATVVVIDQQDRPRCKNLA
;
A
#
# COMPACT_ATOMS: atom_id res chain seq x y z
N MET A 1 -34.21 19.59 11.12
CA MET A 1 -34.30 18.13 11.31
C MET A 1 -34.44 17.45 9.95
N LYS A 2 -33.50 17.46 8.98
CA LYS A 2 -32.03 17.40 9.00
C LYS A 2 -31.45 16.34 9.94
N GLU A 3 -30.86 15.31 9.33
CA GLU A 3 -29.60 14.65 9.75
C GLU A 3 -29.61 13.60 10.87
N LEU A 4 -30.73 12.91 11.15
CA LEU A 4 -30.72 11.91 12.23
C LEU A 4 -31.16 10.48 11.92
N ILE A 5 -31.39 10.11 10.65
CA ILE A 5 -31.86 8.74 10.32
C ILE A 5 -30.86 7.92 9.50
N THR A 6 -29.80 8.52 8.93
CA THR A 6 -28.76 7.77 8.21
C THR A 6 -27.49 7.50 9.04
N CYS A 7 -27.48 7.86 10.33
CA CYS A 7 -26.32 7.73 11.22
C CYS A 7 -26.45 6.63 12.29
N LEU A 8 -27.42 5.71 12.15
CA LEU A 8 -27.68 4.68 13.18
C LEU A 8 -27.37 3.22 12.79
N MET A 9 -26.62 2.99 11.71
CA MET A 9 -26.06 1.66 11.40
C MET A 9 -24.52 1.59 11.36
N CYS A 10 -23.81 2.69 11.63
CA CYS A 10 -22.34 2.68 11.76
C CYS A 10 -21.83 2.89 13.20
N LEU A 11 -22.72 2.97 14.20
CA LEU A 11 -22.35 3.35 15.57
C LEU A 11 -22.36 2.19 16.59
N LEU A 12 -22.35 0.95 16.12
CA LEU A 12 -22.17 -0.25 16.98
C LEU A 12 -20.88 -1.04 16.70
N ALA A 13 -19.95 -0.50 15.91
CA ALA A 13 -18.64 -1.12 15.65
C ALA A 13 -17.45 -0.35 16.27
N LEU A 14 -17.70 0.55 17.23
CA LEU A 14 -16.67 1.40 17.86
C LEU A 14 -16.51 1.16 19.37
N VAL A 15 -16.94 0.01 19.89
CA VAL A 15 -16.65 -0.44 21.26
C VAL A 15 -15.91 -1.77 21.23
N ALA A 16 -14.64 -1.71 20.81
CA ALA A 16 -13.53 -2.57 21.22
C ALA A 16 -12.30 -2.11 20.44
N ALA A 17 -11.60 -1.09 20.94
CA ALA A 17 -10.25 -0.81 20.49
C ALA A 17 -9.35 -1.94 21.02
N ASP A 18 -9.19 -2.98 20.20
CA ASP A 18 -8.24 -4.07 20.41
C ASP A 18 -6.84 -3.60 19.98
N PRO A 19 -5.85 -3.51 20.90
CA PRO A 19 -4.49 -3.11 20.58
C PRO A 19 -3.71 -4.13 19.71
N THR A 20 -4.27 -5.31 19.42
CA THR A 20 -3.66 -6.37 18.59
C THR A 20 -3.96 -6.23 17.08
N CYS A 21 -4.70 -5.19 16.69
CA CYS A 21 -5.08 -4.93 15.30
C CYS A 21 -3.93 -4.27 14.50
N SER A 22 -2.83 -5.00 14.26
CA SER A 22 -1.65 -4.49 13.53
C SER A 22 -1.77 -4.62 12.00
N CYS A 23 -2.93 -4.27 11.43
CA CYS A 23 -3.04 -3.89 10.03
C CYS A 23 -2.79 -2.39 9.87
N HIS A 24 -1.70 -1.89 10.48
CA HIS A 24 -1.26 -0.54 10.17
C HIS A 24 -0.86 -0.56 8.69
N SER A 25 -1.75 0.00 7.87
CA SER A 25 -1.32 0.75 6.72
C SER A 25 -0.16 1.63 7.19
N VAL A 26 0.83 1.83 6.35
CA VAL A 26 1.52 3.11 6.40
C VAL A 26 0.45 4.13 5.97
N VAL A 27 -0.50 4.43 6.88
CA VAL A 27 -1.08 5.74 7.00
C VAL A 27 0.14 6.57 7.38
N GLU A 28 0.80 7.15 6.37
CA GLU A 28 1.39 8.46 6.63
C GLU A 28 0.27 9.24 7.33
N ASN A 29 0.47 9.58 8.61
CA ASN A 29 -0.47 10.34 9.43
C ASN A 29 -1.16 11.40 8.57
N ASN A 30 -2.41 11.12 8.18
CA ASN A 30 -3.26 12.05 7.43
C ASN A 30 -3.93 13.06 8.37
N SER A 31 -3.41 13.22 9.60
CA SER A 31 -3.67 14.39 10.42
C SER A 31 -2.83 15.56 9.87
N TRP A 32 -3.50 16.39 9.06
CA TRP A 32 -3.00 17.69 8.62
C TRP A 32 -2.60 18.53 9.84
N PRO A 33 -1.33 19.00 9.97
CA PRO A 33 -0.99 19.94 11.05
C PRO A 33 -1.45 21.38 10.76
N TRP A 34 -2.19 21.63 9.68
CA TRP A 34 -2.50 22.99 9.25
C TRP A 34 -3.98 23.04 8.90
N GLY A 35 -4.74 23.59 9.84
CA GLY A 35 -6.07 24.10 9.58
C GLY A 35 -6.03 25.18 8.50
N ASP A 36 -7.20 25.43 7.94
CA ASP A 36 -7.43 26.46 6.93
C ASP A 36 -6.77 27.78 7.34
N ASN A 37 -5.74 28.14 6.55
CA ASN A 37 -4.97 29.39 6.50
C ASN A 37 -3.46 29.11 6.65
N ILE A 38 -2.71 29.23 5.55
CA ILE A 38 -1.50 30.05 5.48
C ILE A 38 -1.02 30.11 4.01
N ILE A 39 -0.96 31.34 3.55
CA ILE A 39 -0.49 31.83 2.25
C ILE A 39 1.05 31.90 2.27
N SER A 40 1.66 31.70 1.09
CA SER A 40 2.96 32.24 0.62
C SER A 40 4.33 31.84 1.20
N LYS A 41 4.50 30.82 2.06
CA LYS A 41 5.86 30.50 2.59
C LYS A 41 6.66 29.38 1.93
N TRP A 42 6.13 28.64 0.95
CA TRP A 42 6.81 27.45 0.42
C TRP A 42 6.58 27.32 -1.07
N ASN A 43 7.60 26.88 -1.83
CA ASN A 43 7.59 26.65 -3.28
C ASN A 43 6.55 25.59 -3.70
N ARG A 44 5.27 25.93 -3.53
CA ARG A 44 4.11 25.06 -3.59
C ARG A 44 3.04 25.72 -4.46
N VAL A 45 2.54 24.98 -5.44
CA VAL A 45 1.37 25.37 -6.23
C VAL A 45 0.20 24.52 -5.78
N THR A 46 -0.96 25.14 -5.53
CA THR A 46 -2.22 24.45 -5.22
C THR A 46 -3.31 24.91 -6.15
N ILE A 47 -4.03 23.96 -6.75
CA ILE A 47 -5.17 24.20 -7.63
C ILE A 47 -6.37 23.47 -7.03
N GLY A 48 -7.52 24.17 -6.91
CA GLY A 48 -8.74 23.71 -6.24
C GLY A 48 -10.01 24.29 -6.88
N ASP A 49 -11.17 23.88 -6.38
CA ASP A 49 -12.49 23.92 -7.04
C ASP A 49 -12.99 25.29 -7.57
N SER A 50 -12.47 26.43 -7.09
CA SER A 50 -12.78 27.74 -7.70
C SER A 50 -12.15 27.91 -9.10
N VAL A 51 -11.43 26.90 -9.58
CA VAL A 51 -10.48 26.94 -10.70
C VAL A 51 -10.77 25.85 -11.75
N ALA A 52 -11.98 25.28 -11.83
CA ALA A 52 -12.19 24.08 -12.66
C ALA A 52 -13.44 24.00 -13.55
N ARG A 53 -14.42 24.91 -13.49
CA ARG A 53 -15.70 24.71 -14.23
C ARG A 53 -15.69 25.07 -15.72
N SER A 54 -14.54 25.30 -16.34
CA SER A 54 -14.50 26.31 -17.39
C SER A 54 -13.66 25.98 -18.64
N CYS A 55 -12.99 24.81 -18.71
CA CYS A 55 -12.19 24.42 -19.88
C CYS A 55 -12.83 23.34 -20.80
N ASP A 56 -14.14 23.09 -20.73
CA ASP A 56 -14.91 22.17 -21.61
C ASP A 56 -14.22 20.81 -21.93
N GLY A 57 -13.57 20.20 -20.95
CA GLY A 57 -12.97 18.86 -21.07
C GLY A 57 -11.77 18.71 -22.03
N ALA A 58 -11.44 19.75 -22.82
CA ALA A 58 -10.44 19.68 -23.89
C ALA A 58 -9.07 20.29 -23.53
N ALA A 59 -8.98 21.11 -22.47
CA ALA A 59 -7.74 21.82 -22.17
C ALA A 59 -6.69 20.94 -21.46
N ALA A 60 -5.48 20.94 -22.03
CA ALA A 60 -4.28 20.52 -21.33
C ALA A 60 -3.79 21.65 -20.42
N VAL A 61 -3.46 21.34 -19.16
CA VAL A 61 -2.66 22.25 -18.34
C VAL A 61 -1.20 21.88 -18.53
N LEU A 62 -0.50 22.72 -19.28
CA LEU A 62 0.94 22.64 -19.48
C LEU A 62 1.61 23.43 -18.35
N PHE A 63 2.20 22.71 -17.40
CA PHE A 63 3.10 23.30 -16.42
C PHE A 63 4.50 23.47 -17.02
N GLU A 64 4.61 23.99 -18.22
CA GLU A 64 5.90 24.48 -18.71
C GLU A 64 6.12 25.85 -18.09
N ASN A 65 7.04 25.93 -17.12
CA ASN A 65 7.35 27.13 -16.33
C ASN A 65 6.11 27.71 -15.62
N VAL A 66 5.87 27.42 -14.35
CA VAL A 66 4.63 27.88 -13.68
C VAL A 66 4.92 28.77 -12.50
N THR A 67 4.27 29.94 -12.44
CA THR A 67 4.47 31.03 -11.45
C THR A 67 3.24 31.54 -10.73
N THR A 68 2.56 30.73 -9.96
CA THR A 68 1.62 31.34 -9.01
C THR A 68 1.62 30.59 -7.69
N SER A 69 1.58 31.38 -6.61
CA SER A 69 1.30 30.91 -5.26
C SER A 69 -0.21 30.64 -5.05
N LYS A 70 -1.05 30.97 -6.05
CA LYS A 70 -2.47 30.65 -6.17
C LYS A 70 -2.92 30.93 -7.61
N ILE A 71 -3.40 29.93 -8.35
CA ILE A 71 -4.16 30.18 -9.59
C ILE A 71 -5.55 30.57 -9.14
N THR A 72 -5.92 31.86 -9.24
CA THR A 72 -7.26 32.35 -8.85
C THR A 72 -8.25 32.40 -10.01
N ASP A 73 -7.76 32.29 -11.25
CA ASP A 73 -8.60 32.20 -12.46
C ASP A 73 -7.97 31.22 -13.49
N PRO A 74 -8.49 30.00 -13.65
CA PRO A 74 -8.02 28.98 -14.60
C PRO A 74 -8.35 29.30 -16.06
N LEU A 75 -9.41 30.06 -16.32
CA LEU A 75 -9.91 30.33 -17.67
C LEU A 75 -8.87 31.05 -18.50
N ALA A 76 -8.09 31.90 -17.84
CA ALA A 76 -6.97 32.59 -18.44
C ALA A 76 -5.86 31.66 -18.94
N TYR A 77 -5.80 30.39 -18.48
CA TYR A 77 -4.69 29.46 -18.71
C TYR A 77 -5.07 28.17 -19.49
N CYS A 78 -6.34 27.96 -19.86
CA CYS A 78 -6.71 26.85 -20.76
C CYS A 78 -5.91 27.00 -22.08
N GLY A 79 -5.00 26.06 -22.39
CA GLY A 79 -4.20 26.09 -23.61
C GLY A 79 -3.07 27.14 -23.64
N LYS A 80 -2.68 27.74 -22.50
CA LYS A 80 -1.55 28.69 -22.41
C LYS A 80 -0.38 28.12 -21.59
N GLN A 81 0.82 28.54 -21.94
CA GLN A 81 2.03 28.34 -21.13
C GLN A 81 1.92 29.22 -19.88
N LEU A 82 2.24 28.68 -18.70
CA LEU A 82 2.20 29.43 -17.44
C LEU A 82 3.45 30.35 -17.35
N PRO A 83 3.47 31.38 -16.47
CA PRO A 83 4.59 32.34 -16.43
C PRO A 83 5.84 31.79 -15.68
N ILE A 84 7.01 32.44 -15.81
CA ILE A 84 8.38 31.97 -15.39
C ILE A 84 8.81 32.38 -13.96
N LEU A 85 9.11 31.42 -13.05
CA LEU A 85 9.44 31.70 -11.63
C LEU A 85 10.90 32.00 -11.43
N GLU A 86 11.20 32.89 -10.48
CA GLU A 86 12.55 33.08 -9.93
C GLU A 86 13.07 31.85 -9.17
N LYS A 87 12.18 30.96 -8.67
CA LYS A 87 12.53 29.73 -7.91
C LYS A 87 11.74 28.50 -8.38
N PRO A 88 12.36 27.32 -8.49
CA PRO A 88 11.68 26.09 -8.98
C PRO A 88 10.58 25.62 -8.01
N ILE A 89 9.42 25.22 -8.56
CA ILE A 89 8.36 24.55 -7.80
C ILE A 89 8.88 23.19 -7.34
N GLN A 90 8.94 22.97 -6.04
CA GLN A 90 9.30 21.67 -5.48
C GLN A 90 8.07 20.82 -5.16
N HIS A 91 6.92 21.44 -4.89
CA HIS A 91 5.69 20.74 -4.54
C HIS A 91 4.51 21.21 -5.39
N MET A 92 3.85 20.28 -6.08
CA MET A 92 2.67 20.55 -6.90
C MET A 92 1.49 19.77 -6.34
N TRP A 93 0.43 20.47 -5.93
CA TRP A 93 -0.81 19.89 -5.41
C TRP A 93 -1.98 20.28 -6.30
N ILE A 94 -2.69 19.30 -6.83
CA ILE A 94 -3.89 19.50 -7.63
C ILE A 94 -5.01 18.74 -6.94
N ARG A 95 -6.09 19.45 -6.60
CA ARG A 95 -7.30 18.85 -6.04
C ARG A 95 -8.54 19.43 -6.68
N ASP A 96 -9.66 18.71 -6.64
CA ASP A 96 -10.98 19.23 -7.00
C ASP A 96 -10.95 19.99 -8.35
N SER A 97 -10.39 19.33 -9.37
CA SER A 97 -10.06 19.97 -10.66
C SER A 97 -10.58 19.16 -11.85
N ASN A 98 -10.99 19.83 -12.94
CA ASN A 98 -11.69 19.27 -14.11
C ASN A 98 -10.93 19.56 -15.43
N PHE A 99 -9.62 19.33 -15.43
CA PHE A 99 -8.82 19.40 -16.66
C PHE A 99 -8.79 18.02 -17.32
N GLY A 100 -8.71 17.94 -18.66
CA GLY A 100 -8.69 16.64 -19.36
C GLY A 100 -7.30 16.01 -19.44
N ARG A 101 -6.24 16.83 -19.46
CA ARG A 101 -4.84 16.40 -19.62
C ARG A 101 -3.90 17.24 -18.75
N LEU A 102 -2.90 16.59 -18.15
CA LEU A 102 -1.85 17.23 -17.36
C LEU A 102 -0.45 16.94 -17.93
N VAL A 103 0.35 17.99 -18.12
CA VAL A 103 1.79 17.90 -18.44
C VAL A 103 2.57 18.66 -17.35
N PRO A 104 3.25 17.95 -16.44
CA PRO A 104 3.90 18.56 -15.28
C PRO A 104 5.26 19.19 -15.62
N SER A 105 5.69 20.19 -14.84
CA SER A 105 7.01 20.80 -14.98
C SER A 105 8.12 19.80 -14.61
N PRO A 106 9.22 19.71 -15.38
CA PRO A 106 10.38 18.88 -15.05
C PRO A 106 11.06 19.22 -13.71
N LYS A 107 10.81 20.40 -13.15
CA LYS A 107 11.42 20.87 -11.89
C LYS A 107 10.68 20.39 -10.63
N VAL A 108 9.46 19.83 -10.76
CA VAL A 108 8.65 19.37 -9.63
C VAL A 108 9.32 18.20 -8.93
N ALA A 109 9.54 18.30 -7.62
CA ALA A 109 10.08 17.20 -6.82
C ALA A 109 8.97 16.31 -6.22
N VAL A 110 7.83 16.88 -5.84
CA VAL A 110 6.70 16.16 -5.25
C VAL A 110 5.42 16.56 -5.95
N MET A 111 4.72 15.58 -6.49
CA MET A 111 3.43 15.73 -7.16
C MET A 111 2.36 15.02 -6.34
N ARG A 112 1.35 15.76 -5.90
CA ARG A 112 0.13 15.20 -5.29
C ARG A 112 -1.07 15.63 -6.11
N ILE A 113 -1.84 14.67 -6.55
CA ILE A 113 -3.03 14.88 -7.33
C ILE A 113 -4.13 14.07 -6.67
N SER A 114 -5.20 14.72 -6.25
CA SER A 114 -6.33 14.04 -5.65
C SER A 114 -7.66 14.56 -6.18
N ASP A 115 -8.68 13.72 -6.24
CA ASP A 115 -10.06 14.17 -6.45
C ASP A 115 -10.20 15.00 -7.74
N THR A 116 -9.61 14.50 -8.82
CA THR A 116 -9.59 15.20 -10.11
C THR A 116 -10.26 14.40 -11.20
N ASN A 117 -10.66 15.18 -12.19
CA ASN A 117 -11.12 14.91 -13.52
C ASN A 117 -10.35 14.07 -14.54
N PHE A 118 -9.02 14.19 -14.53
CA PHE A 118 -8.28 13.96 -15.76
C PHE A 118 -8.06 12.48 -16.01
N THR A 119 -8.12 12.12 -17.29
CA THR A 119 -7.96 10.74 -17.75
C THR A 119 -6.55 10.46 -18.29
N LYS A 120 -5.71 11.50 -18.46
CA LYS A 120 -4.35 11.37 -19.01
C LYS A 120 -3.32 12.22 -18.28
N LEU A 121 -2.29 11.55 -17.75
CA LEU A 121 -1.03 12.14 -17.25
C LEU A 121 0.11 11.75 -18.19
N ILE A 122 0.76 12.74 -18.79
CA ILE A 122 1.77 12.53 -19.84
C ILE A 122 3.08 13.17 -19.43
N PHE A 123 4.15 12.37 -19.48
CA PHE A 123 5.53 12.82 -19.27
C PHE A 123 6.28 12.82 -20.59
N ASP A 124 7.03 13.90 -20.85
CA ASP A 124 7.90 14.02 -22.00
C ASP A 124 9.16 13.16 -21.79
N ASN A 125 9.49 12.29 -22.74
CA ASN A 125 10.66 11.41 -22.62
C ASN A 125 11.97 12.10 -23.04
N THR A 126 11.92 13.31 -23.60
CA THR A 126 13.09 14.10 -24.00
C THR A 126 13.64 14.95 -22.85
N VAL A 127 12.91 15.05 -21.74
CA VAL A 127 13.28 15.89 -20.60
C VAL A 127 13.46 15.04 -19.34
N THR A 128 14.46 15.39 -18.53
CA THR A 128 14.67 14.77 -17.21
C THR A 128 13.83 15.45 -16.16
N TYR A 129 13.05 14.66 -15.43
CA TYR A 129 12.23 15.14 -14.31
C TYR A 129 12.98 15.00 -12.98
N GLN A 130 12.90 16.04 -12.14
CA GLN A 130 13.40 16.05 -10.77
C GLN A 130 12.43 15.39 -9.77
N THR A 131 11.33 14.81 -10.27
CA THR A 131 10.28 14.19 -9.47
C THR A 131 10.84 13.05 -8.61
N GLN A 132 10.62 13.16 -7.31
CA GLN A 132 10.98 12.18 -6.28
C GLN A 132 9.75 11.44 -5.76
N ARG A 133 8.57 12.07 -5.74
CA ARG A 133 7.36 11.47 -5.21
C ARG A 133 6.15 11.79 -6.07
N ILE A 134 5.37 10.77 -6.41
CA ILE A 134 4.06 10.90 -7.03
C ILE A 134 3.01 10.30 -6.11
N TYR A 135 1.94 11.05 -5.88
CA TYR A 135 0.74 10.62 -5.18
C TYR A 135 -0.48 10.92 -6.03
N LEU A 136 -1.24 9.89 -6.36
CA LEU A 136 -2.48 9.94 -7.10
C LEU A 136 -3.58 9.36 -6.21
N LYS A 137 -4.68 10.10 -6.01
CA LYS A 137 -5.85 9.61 -5.28
C LYS A 137 -7.14 9.99 -6.01
N ASN A 138 -8.07 9.06 -6.21
CA ASN A 138 -9.38 9.41 -6.78
C ASN A 138 -9.24 10.22 -8.08
N VAL A 139 -8.49 9.64 -9.02
CA VAL A 139 -8.23 10.19 -10.36
C VAL A 139 -8.66 9.12 -11.37
N PRO A 140 -9.42 9.43 -12.42
CA PRO A 140 -9.90 8.47 -13.40
C PRO A 140 -8.81 8.05 -14.41
N LEU A 141 -7.62 7.73 -13.90
CA LEU A 141 -6.52 7.14 -14.68
C LEU A 141 -6.72 5.62 -14.78
N ASP A 142 -7.02 5.16 -16.00
CA ASP A 142 -7.18 3.75 -16.34
C ASP A 142 -5.85 3.03 -16.62
N ALA A 143 -4.73 3.77 -16.66
CA ALA A 143 -3.39 3.25 -16.83
C ALA A 143 -2.35 4.04 -16.02
N ILE A 144 -1.26 3.35 -15.65
CA ILE A 144 -0.05 4.01 -15.14
C ILE A 144 0.49 4.95 -16.23
N PRO A 145 0.94 6.16 -15.88
CA PRO A 145 1.47 7.11 -16.86
C PRO A 145 2.61 6.52 -17.67
N LYS A 146 2.66 6.82 -18.98
CA LYS A 146 3.78 6.42 -19.83
C LYS A 146 5.05 7.24 -19.50
N ASN A 147 6.21 6.71 -19.89
CA ASN A 147 7.51 7.38 -19.77
C ASN A 147 7.95 7.67 -18.32
N LEU A 148 7.59 6.81 -17.36
CA LEU A 148 8.05 6.97 -15.98
C LEU A 148 9.57 6.93 -15.84
N ASN A 149 10.27 6.26 -16.76
CA ASN A 149 11.72 6.20 -16.83
C ASN A 149 12.40 7.59 -16.95
N ALA A 150 11.67 8.64 -17.35
CA ALA A 150 12.18 10.01 -17.34
C ALA A 150 12.39 10.58 -15.90
N MET A 151 11.87 9.90 -14.87
CA MET A 151 11.95 10.31 -13.46
C MET A 151 12.99 9.49 -12.68
N GLN A 152 14.26 9.56 -13.08
CA GLN A 152 15.38 8.82 -12.46
C GLN A 152 15.58 9.08 -10.95
N ASN A 153 14.97 10.16 -10.42
CA ASN A 153 14.99 10.50 -9.00
C ASN A 153 13.76 10.00 -8.22
N LEU A 154 12.84 9.26 -8.85
CA LEU A 154 11.62 8.79 -8.21
C LEU A 154 11.94 7.81 -7.09
N VAL A 155 11.48 8.12 -5.88
CA VAL A 155 11.65 7.34 -4.65
C VAL A 155 10.34 6.67 -4.24
N SER A 156 9.20 7.33 -4.50
CA SER A 156 7.89 6.83 -4.06
C SER A 156 6.82 7.06 -5.11
N PHE A 157 6.04 6.02 -5.39
CA PHE A 157 4.84 6.09 -6.21
C PHE A 157 3.63 5.58 -5.43
N VAL A 158 2.60 6.41 -5.33
CA VAL A 158 1.35 6.06 -4.65
C VAL A 158 0.18 6.29 -5.59
N ALA A 159 -0.67 5.28 -5.73
CA ALA A 159 -1.92 5.37 -6.48
C ALA A 159 -3.04 4.74 -5.65
N LYS A 160 -4.06 5.53 -5.30
CA LYS A 160 -5.20 5.10 -4.49
C LYS A 160 -6.50 5.48 -5.17
N GLU A 161 -7.52 4.64 -5.06
CA GLU A 161 -8.86 4.93 -5.58
C GLU A 161 -8.84 5.36 -7.08
N ILE A 162 -7.92 4.82 -7.88
CA ILE A 162 -7.89 5.01 -9.34
C ILE A 162 -8.42 3.75 -10.04
N PRO A 163 -9.05 3.85 -11.24
CA PRO A 163 -9.72 2.74 -11.91
C PRO A 163 -8.76 1.72 -12.55
N LEU A 164 -7.58 1.49 -11.96
CA LEU A 164 -6.67 0.42 -12.36
C LEU A 164 -7.21 -0.94 -11.93
N GLN A 165 -7.38 -1.84 -12.89
CA GLN A 165 -7.68 -3.26 -12.65
C GLN A 165 -6.42 -4.14 -12.70
N LYS A 166 -5.39 -3.72 -13.44
CA LYS A 166 -4.14 -4.47 -13.60
C LYS A 166 -2.95 -3.57 -13.31
N PHE A 167 -1.91 -4.14 -12.71
CA PHE A 167 -0.67 -3.44 -12.42
C PHE A 167 0.52 -4.23 -12.97
N ILE A 168 1.41 -3.54 -13.69
CA ILE A 168 2.59 -4.13 -14.32
C ILE A 168 3.83 -3.43 -13.75
N LEU A 169 4.61 -4.12 -12.93
CA LEU A 169 5.72 -3.52 -12.20
C LEU A 169 6.89 -3.15 -13.13
N SER A 170 7.12 -3.91 -14.20
CA SER A 170 8.19 -3.64 -15.17
C SER A 170 8.07 -2.29 -15.90
N GLN A 171 6.92 -1.60 -15.79
CA GLN A 171 6.77 -0.21 -16.23
C GLN A 171 7.66 0.78 -15.48
N PHE A 172 8.19 0.38 -14.31
CA PHE A 172 9.08 1.19 -13.47
C PHE A 172 10.57 0.85 -13.70
N ASN A 173 10.91 0.00 -14.68
CA ASN A 173 12.30 -0.40 -14.93
C ASN A 173 13.24 0.79 -15.17
N GLY A 174 14.45 0.68 -14.61
CA GLY A 174 15.47 1.72 -14.66
C GLY A 174 15.28 2.83 -13.61
N LEU A 175 14.25 2.76 -12.76
CA LEU A 175 14.07 3.68 -11.63
C LEU A 175 14.85 3.20 -10.41
N ASN A 176 16.18 3.30 -10.48
CA ASN A 176 17.12 2.73 -9.50
C ASN A 176 17.04 3.33 -8.09
N LYS A 177 16.29 4.42 -7.91
CA LYS A 177 16.04 5.06 -6.60
C LYS A 177 14.66 4.77 -6.03
N LEU A 178 13.81 4.04 -6.77
CA LEU A 178 12.45 3.76 -6.37
C LEU A 178 12.45 2.79 -5.19
N GLN A 179 11.95 3.25 -4.06
CA GLN A 179 11.96 2.52 -2.79
C GLN A 179 10.59 2.02 -2.39
N ARG A 180 9.52 2.77 -2.74
CA ARG A 180 8.18 2.49 -2.25
C ARG A 180 7.15 2.58 -3.37
N ILE A 181 6.33 1.55 -3.48
CA ILE A 181 5.13 1.56 -4.32
C ILE A 181 3.94 1.20 -3.45
N THR A 182 2.88 2.00 -3.51
CA THR A 182 1.61 1.72 -2.85
C THR A 182 0.47 1.85 -3.83
N ILE A 183 -0.24 0.75 -4.08
CA ILE A 183 -1.40 0.71 -4.95
C ILE A 183 -2.60 0.19 -4.15
N SER A 184 -3.65 0.99 -4.01
CA SER A 184 -4.87 0.63 -3.26
C SER A 184 -6.09 1.03 -4.06
N ASN A 185 -6.50 0.14 -4.96
CA ASN A 185 -7.50 0.35 -6.01
C ASN A 185 -8.43 -0.88 -6.08
N ASN A 186 -8.94 -1.19 -7.27
CA ASN A 186 -9.67 -2.42 -7.55
C ASN A 186 -8.81 -3.41 -8.36
N LEU A 187 -7.51 -3.53 -8.05
CA LEU A 187 -6.62 -4.43 -8.79
C LEU A 187 -7.06 -5.88 -8.64
N THR A 188 -7.19 -6.61 -9.74
CA THR A 188 -7.44 -8.06 -9.75
C THR A 188 -6.17 -8.86 -10.03
N SER A 189 -5.18 -8.26 -10.70
CA SER A 189 -3.90 -8.92 -10.97
C SER A 189 -2.70 -7.97 -10.96
N ILE A 190 -1.55 -8.55 -10.62
CA ILE A 190 -0.24 -7.93 -10.64
C ILE A 190 0.68 -8.79 -11.50
N ALA A 191 1.42 -8.16 -12.41
CA ALA A 191 2.52 -8.78 -13.14
C ALA A 191 3.83 -8.14 -12.69
N ILE A 192 4.74 -8.93 -12.11
CA ILE A 192 6.09 -8.47 -11.76
C ILE A 192 6.94 -8.45 -13.03
N GLY A 193 7.04 -9.60 -13.71
CA GLY A 193 7.79 -9.73 -14.96
C GLY A 193 9.29 -9.55 -14.75
N ALA A 194 10.01 -9.10 -15.78
CA ALA A 194 11.44 -8.78 -15.70
C ALA A 194 11.70 -7.42 -15.03
N ALA A 195 11.02 -7.15 -13.90
CA ALA A 195 11.21 -5.91 -13.18
C ALA A 195 12.58 -5.88 -12.49
N ASP A 196 13.37 -4.84 -12.75
CA ASP A 196 14.66 -4.61 -12.07
C ASP A 196 14.61 -3.30 -11.29
N LEU A 197 14.42 -3.43 -9.98
CA LEU A 197 14.22 -2.34 -9.03
C LEU A 197 15.09 -2.55 -7.79
N PRO A 198 16.41 -2.34 -7.89
CA PRO A 198 17.37 -2.75 -6.86
C PRO A 198 17.23 -1.98 -5.53
N ALA A 199 16.53 -0.85 -5.51
CA ALA A 199 16.27 -0.07 -4.31
C ALA A 199 14.86 -0.28 -3.73
N LEU A 200 14.03 -1.15 -4.32
CA LEU A 200 12.63 -1.31 -3.91
C LEU A 200 12.53 -2.10 -2.61
N ILE A 201 12.28 -1.39 -1.51
CA ILE A 201 12.19 -1.96 -0.16
C ILE A 201 10.76 -2.20 0.31
N SER A 202 9.75 -1.60 -0.33
CA SER A 202 8.37 -1.63 0.15
C SER A 202 7.37 -1.73 -0.99
N LEU A 203 6.62 -2.84 -1.01
CA LEU A 203 5.46 -3.04 -1.88
C LEU A 203 4.18 -3.18 -1.07
N ASN A 204 3.22 -2.29 -1.36
CA ASN A 204 1.95 -2.28 -0.66
C ASN A 204 0.78 -2.32 -1.66
N PHE A 205 0.05 -3.45 -1.64
CA PHE A 205 -1.15 -3.74 -2.41
C PHE A 205 -2.39 -3.90 -1.51
N HIS A 206 -2.40 -3.25 -0.35
CA HIS A 206 -3.53 -3.22 0.56
C HIS A 206 -4.84 -2.76 -0.11
N SER A 207 -5.97 -3.38 0.28
CA SER A 207 -7.31 -3.02 -0.21
C SER A 207 -7.37 -3.05 -1.73
N ASN A 208 -7.22 -4.24 -2.30
CA ASN A 208 -7.46 -4.52 -3.71
C ASN A 208 -8.36 -5.77 -3.82
N GLN A 209 -8.44 -6.35 -5.01
CA GLN A 209 -9.26 -7.52 -5.32
C GLN A 209 -8.36 -8.68 -5.81
N ILE A 210 -7.12 -8.75 -5.32
CA ILE A 210 -6.10 -9.70 -5.77
C ILE A 210 -6.43 -11.08 -5.22
N GLU A 211 -6.48 -12.08 -6.10
CA GLU A 211 -6.82 -13.46 -5.71
C GLU A 211 -5.59 -14.34 -5.48
N LYS A 212 -4.43 -13.95 -6.01
CA LYS A 212 -3.18 -14.72 -5.94
C LYS A 212 -1.97 -13.80 -5.84
N VAL A 213 -1.01 -14.16 -4.99
CA VAL A 213 0.31 -13.54 -4.96
C VAL A 213 1.07 -13.93 -6.24
N PRO A 214 1.75 -12.99 -6.92
CA PRO A 214 2.57 -13.32 -8.10
C PRO A 214 3.70 -14.30 -7.76
N GLY A 215 3.87 -15.36 -8.56
CA GLY A 215 4.89 -16.39 -8.33
C GLY A 215 6.33 -15.92 -8.53
N ASP A 216 6.52 -14.78 -9.18
CA ASP A 216 7.79 -14.13 -9.46
C ASP A 216 8.10 -12.94 -8.52
N ILE A 217 7.35 -12.80 -7.42
CA ILE A 217 7.57 -11.73 -6.42
C ILE A 217 8.98 -11.80 -5.79
N SER A 218 9.56 -13.01 -5.72
CA SER A 218 10.90 -13.27 -5.20
C SER A 218 12.03 -12.68 -6.04
N THR A 219 11.75 -12.16 -7.24
CA THR A 219 12.74 -11.44 -8.07
C THR A 219 13.15 -10.10 -7.46
N LEU A 220 12.31 -9.54 -6.57
CA LEU A 220 12.52 -8.24 -5.94
C LEU A 220 13.38 -8.37 -4.66
N LYS A 221 14.67 -8.59 -4.87
CA LYS A 221 15.63 -9.00 -3.82
C LYS A 221 15.78 -8.04 -2.64
N SER A 222 15.49 -6.75 -2.83
CA SER A 222 15.66 -5.73 -1.79
C SER A 222 14.42 -5.51 -0.92
N LEU A 223 13.34 -6.26 -1.12
CA LEU A 223 12.10 -6.05 -0.36
C LEU A 223 12.29 -6.31 1.13
N GLU A 224 11.87 -5.34 1.93
CA GLU A 224 11.79 -5.41 3.38
C GLU A 224 10.34 -5.50 3.88
N MET A 225 9.38 -4.94 3.13
CA MET A 225 7.96 -4.99 3.48
C MET A 225 7.09 -5.33 2.27
N LEU A 226 6.19 -6.31 2.49
CA LEU A 226 5.20 -6.74 1.51
C LEU A 226 3.82 -6.80 2.15
N ASN A 227 2.86 -6.07 1.57
CA ASN A 227 1.51 -5.96 2.12
C ASN A 227 0.44 -6.30 1.07
N PHE A 228 -0.32 -7.36 1.33
CA PHE A 228 -1.49 -7.81 0.59
C PHE A 228 -2.75 -7.84 1.47
N CYS A 229 -2.79 -7.11 2.58
CA CYS A 229 -3.98 -7.10 3.44
C CYS A 229 -5.23 -6.64 2.70
N PHE A 230 -6.40 -7.13 3.11
CA PHE A 230 -7.69 -6.75 2.50
C PHE A 230 -7.70 -7.02 0.99
N ASN A 231 -7.47 -8.27 0.63
CA ASN A 231 -7.57 -8.77 -0.74
C ASN A 231 -8.50 -9.99 -0.80
N LYS A 232 -8.46 -10.74 -1.90
CA LYS A 232 -9.28 -11.93 -2.13
C LYS A 232 -8.43 -13.20 -2.22
N ILE A 233 -7.27 -13.22 -1.57
CA ILE A 233 -6.36 -14.36 -1.63
C ILE A 233 -6.99 -15.53 -0.89
N THR A 234 -7.21 -16.63 -1.60
CA THR A 234 -7.84 -17.85 -1.04
C THR A 234 -6.84 -18.94 -0.69
N HIS A 235 -5.69 -18.94 -1.36
CA HIS A 235 -4.62 -19.90 -1.21
C HIS A 235 -3.28 -19.18 -1.21
N LEU A 236 -2.38 -19.58 -0.33
CA LEU A 236 -1.03 -19.03 -0.28
C LEU A 236 0.01 -20.14 -0.25
N ASP A 237 0.82 -20.18 -1.30
CA ASP A 237 2.06 -20.96 -1.31
C ASP A 237 3.18 -20.08 -0.74
N MET A 238 3.68 -20.41 0.45
CA MET A 238 4.74 -19.64 1.10
C MET A 238 6.08 -19.70 0.35
N SER A 239 6.30 -20.71 -0.51
CA SER A 239 7.54 -20.84 -1.28
C SER A 239 7.72 -19.73 -2.33
N VAL A 240 6.65 -19.00 -2.69
CA VAL A 240 6.74 -17.83 -3.59
C VAL A 240 7.59 -16.71 -3.02
N PHE A 241 7.79 -16.68 -1.70
CA PHE A 241 8.62 -15.68 -1.03
C PHE A 241 10.10 -16.09 -0.91
N ASN A 242 10.47 -17.30 -1.31
CA ASN A 242 11.86 -17.77 -1.21
C ASN A 242 12.83 -16.87 -1.98
N GLY A 243 13.91 -16.47 -1.32
CA GLY A 243 14.91 -15.56 -1.87
C GLY A 243 14.58 -14.07 -1.69
N LEU A 244 13.56 -13.74 -0.88
CA LEU A 244 13.36 -12.41 -0.30
C LEU A 244 14.13 -12.30 1.03
N ASP A 245 15.47 -12.31 0.94
CA ASP A 245 16.36 -12.47 2.08
C ASP A 245 16.30 -11.30 3.08
N PHE A 246 15.80 -10.14 2.64
CA PHE A 246 15.67 -8.92 3.44
C PHE A 246 14.25 -8.65 3.92
N LEU A 247 13.27 -9.52 3.61
CA LEU A 247 11.88 -9.31 3.99
C LEU A 247 11.73 -9.38 5.51
N GLN A 248 11.24 -8.30 6.12
CA GLN A 248 11.04 -8.15 7.56
C GLN A 248 9.56 -8.22 7.95
N ASP A 249 8.67 -7.64 7.13
CA ASP A 249 7.22 -7.59 7.35
C ASP A 249 6.46 -8.22 6.19
N LEU A 250 5.73 -9.30 6.46
CA LEU A 250 4.83 -9.95 5.52
C LEU A 250 3.39 -9.86 6.02
N LYS A 251 2.56 -9.07 5.32
CA LYS A 251 1.19 -8.79 5.73
C LYS A 251 0.16 -9.36 4.75
N ILE A 252 -0.54 -10.43 5.14
CA ILE A 252 -1.53 -11.13 4.29
C ILE A 252 -2.91 -11.24 4.98
N SER A 253 -3.10 -10.57 6.12
CA SER A 253 -4.35 -10.58 6.90
C SER A 253 -5.58 -10.03 6.17
N HIS A 254 -6.78 -10.33 6.66
CA HIS A 254 -8.04 -9.97 6.00
C HIS A 254 -8.14 -10.45 4.55
N ASN A 255 -7.77 -11.71 4.32
CA ASN A 255 -7.95 -12.41 3.07
C ASN A 255 -8.71 -13.72 3.35
N PRO A 256 -9.59 -14.22 2.47
CA PRO A 256 -10.29 -15.49 2.68
C PRO A 256 -9.38 -16.72 2.50
N LEU A 257 -8.23 -16.77 3.19
CA LEU A 257 -7.24 -17.84 3.12
C LEU A 257 -7.76 -19.11 3.81
N LEU A 258 -8.21 -20.08 3.02
CA LEU A 258 -8.59 -21.37 3.56
C LEU A 258 -7.35 -22.21 3.91
N ILE A 259 -6.29 -22.09 3.10
CA ILE A 259 -5.11 -22.95 3.17
C ILE A 259 -3.84 -22.13 2.90
N ILE A 260 -2.85 -22.33 3.75
CA ILE A 260 -1.45 -21.98 3.48
C ILE A 260 -0.67 -23.28 3.30
N ASN A 261 0.05 -23.41 2.18
CA ASN A 261 0.90 -24.55 1.90
C ASN A 261 2.36 -24.13 1.72
N SER A 262 3.26 -25.12 1.81
CA SER A 262 4.69 -24.95 1.58
C SER A 262 5.18 -26.24 0.94
N PRO A 263 5.22 -26.33 -0.40
CA PRO A 263 5.64 -27.55 -1.08
C PRO A 263 7.14 -27.83 -0.90
N THR A 264 7.91 -26.82 -0.48
CA THR A 264 9.35 -26.87 -0.23
C THR A 264 9.70 -26.08 1.03
N THR A 265 10.92 -26.23 1.52
CA THR A 265 11.46 -25.40 2.61
C THR A 265 11.36 -23.93 2.23
N VAL A 266 10.78 -23.14 3.15
CA VAL A 266 10.64 -21.69 3.04
C VAL A 266 11.68 -21.06 3.95
N ASN A 267 12.57 -20.25 3.39
CA ASN A 267 13.62 -19.57 4.15
C ASN A 267 13.44 -18.06 4.03
N LEU A 268 13.13 -17.40 5.16
CA LEU A 268 13.02 -15.94 5.26
C LEU A 268 13.88 -15.45 6.43
N PRO A 269 15.20 -15.28 6.22
CA PRO A 269 16.17 -15.09 7.30
C PRO A 269 16.04 -13.74 8.02
N ALA A 270 15.40 -12.75 7.39
CA ALA A 270 15.16 -11.44 7.98
C ALA A 270 13.74 -11.24 8.51
N LEU A 271 12.82 -12.21 8.34
CA LEU A 271 11.41 -12.00 8.68
C LEU A 271 11.23 -11.85 10.18
N GLN A 272 10.60 -10.75 10.57
CA GLN A 272 10.33 -10.39 11.97
C GLN A 272 8.84 -10.47 12.25
N HIS A 273 8.00 -10.06 11.32
CA HIS A 273 6.56 -9.93 11.54
C HIS A 273 5.76 -10.62 10.42
N LEU A 274 4.96 -11.60 10.82
CA LEU A 274 4.04 -12.32 9.94
C LEU A 274 2.59 -12.06 10.39
N HIS A 275 1.79 -11.47 9.52
CA HIS A 275 0.40 -11.08 9.83
C HIS A 275 -0.58 -11.91 9.00
N LEU A 276 -1.31 -12.81 9.66
CA LEU A 276 -2.25 -13.77 9.08
C LEU A 276 -3.62 -13.73 9.79
N GLN A 277 -3.92 -12.67 10.53
CA GLN A 277 -5.19 -12.52 11.24
C GLN A 277 -6.37 -12.29 10.32
N HIS A 278 -7.58 -12.63 10.77
CA HIS A 278 -8.82 -12.47 10.00
C HIS A 278 -8.77 -13.16 8.63
N SER A 279 -8.21 -14.37 8.59
CA SER A 279 -7.93 -15.06 7.34
C SER A 279 -8.75 -16.32 7.10
N HIS A 280 -9.60 -16.74 8.04
CA HIS A 280 -10.38 -17.99 7.98
C HIS A 280 -9.54 -19.27 7.90
N LEU A 281 -8.30 -19.24 8.38
CA LEU A 281 -7.43 -20.42 8.40
C LEU A 281 -8.01 -21.51 9.30
N GLU A 282 -8.17 -22.72 8.76
CA GLU A 282 -8.62 -23.90 9.53
C GLU A 282 -7.45 -24.79 9.96
N ARG A 283 -6.36 -24.75 9.20
CA ARG A 283 -5.15 -25.53 9.44
C ARG A 283 -3.91 -24.71 9.12
N LEU A 284 -2.86 -24.92 9.90
CA LEU A 284 -1.54 -24.35 9.67
C LEU A 284 -0.47 -25.37 10.06
N ASP A 285 0.46 -25.61 9.15
CA ASP A 285 1.64 -26.44 9.36
C ASP A 285 2.88 -25.61 9.03
N VAL A 286 3.79 -25.49 9.99
CA VAL A 286 4.99 -24.66 9.88
C VAL A 286 6.29 -25.47 9.77
N ALA A 287 6.22 -26.80 9.57
CA ALA A 287 7.40 -27.68 9.54
C ALA A 287 8.51 -27.21 8.60
N LEU A 288 8.12 -26.59 7.48
CA LEU A 288 9.02 -26.18 6.41
C LEU A 288 9.44 -24.70 6.52
N TRP A 289 9.08 -23.98 7.59
CA TRP A 289 9.27 -22.54 7.69
C TRP A 289 10.50 -22.14 8.50
N HIS A 290 11.62 -21.86 7.84
CA HIS A 290 12.81 -21.37 8.51
C HIS A 290 12.81 -19.84 8.62
N MET A 291 12.52 -19.32 9.82
CA MET A 291 12.40 -17.88 10.10
C MET A 291 13.13 -17.53 11.42
N PRO A 292 14.47 -17.54 11.44
CA PRO A 292 15.26 -17.46 12.67
C PRO A 292 15.18 -16.11 13.41
N LYS A 293 14.61 -15.06 12.77
CA LYS A 293 14.43 -13.73 13.37
C LYS A 293 12.96 -13.39 13.66
N LEU A 294 12.05 -14.37 13.55
CA LEU A 294 10.62 -14.12 13.74
C LEU A 294 10.38 -13.61 15.16
N ALA A 295 9.92 -12.36 15.25
CA ALA A 295 9.59 -11.69 16.50
C ALA A 295 8.10 -11.86 16.83
N SER A 296 7.23 -11.86 15.81
CA SER A 296 5.80 -12.06 16.02
C SER A 296 5.08 -12.72 14.85
N MET A 297 4.14 -13.60 15.18
CA MET A 297 3.19 -14.19 14.25
C MET A 297 1.77 -13.90 14.75
N ASN A 298 0.99 -13.14 13.97
CA ASN A 298 -0.38 -12.82 14.32
C ASN A 298 -1.35 -13.79 13.62
N LEU A 299 -1.99 -14.65 14.42
CA LEU A 299 -2.98 -15.64 13.99
C LEU A 299 -4.39 -15.32 14.51
N ASN A 300 -4.60 -14.12 15.08
CA ASN A 300 -5.87 -13.74 15.67
C ASN A 300 -7.04 -13.92 14.70
N TRP A 301 -8.20 -14.28 15.23
CA TRP A 301 -9.46 -14.30 14.47
C TRP A 301 -9.40 -15.21 13.22
N ASN A 302 -8.89 -16.42 13.39
CA ASN A 302 -8.96 -17.51 12.43
C ASN A 302 -9.86 -18.65 12.98
N ASN A 303 -9.87 -19.81 12.32
CA ASN A 303 -10.60 -20.99 12.77
C ASN A 303 -9.64 -22.14 13.10
N LEU A 304 -8.46 -21.81 13.63
CA LEU A 304 -7.42 -22.79 13.94
C LEU A 304 -7.76 -23.53 15.23
N THR A 305 -7.54 -24.85 15.20
CA THR A 305 -7.57 -25.70 16.40
C THR A 305 -6.16 -26.00 16.92
N GLN A 306 -5.15 -25.90 16.06
CA GLN A 306 -3.73 -26.09 16.38
C GLN A 306 -2.85 -25.50 15.27
N VAL A 307 -1.55 -25.35 15.57
CA VAL A 307 -0.48 -25.16 14.58
C VAL A 307 0.44 -26.37 14.65
N ALA A 308 0.53 -27.12 13.56
CA ALA A 308 1.37 -28.31 13.48
C ALA A 308 2.86 -27.93 13.36
N ASN A 309 3.72 -28.75 13.97
CA ASN A 309 5.19 -28.63 13.90
C ASN A 309 5.75 -27.29 14.42
N LEU A 310 5.13 -26.73 15.46
CA LEU A 310 5.56 -25.47 16.05
C LEU A 310 6.87 -25.59 16.86
N GLU A 311 7.12 -26.75 17.48
CA GLU A 311 8.27 -26.96 18.37
C GLU A 311 9.61 -26.78 17.64
N GLY A 312 10.47 -25.93 18.20
CA GLY A 312 11.81 -25.68 17.66
C GLY A 312 11.86 -24.89 16.35
N GLN A 313 10.70 -24.49 15.80
CA GLN A 313 10.63 -23.83 14.49
C GLN A 313 10.99 -22.34 14.54
N PHE A 314 10.63 -21.67 15.63
CA PHE A 314 10.81 -20.23 15.82
C PHE A 314 11.59 -19.91 17.11
N PRO A 315 12.17 -18.71 17.24
CA PRO A 315 12.84 -18.30 18.47
C PRO A 315 11.91 -18.40 19.68
N LYS A 316 12.42 -18.82 20.84
CA LYS A 316 11.63 -18.97 22.08
C LYS A 316 10.90 -17.68 22.51
N GLY A 317 11.45 -16.52 22.16
CA GLY A 317 10.86 -15.20 22.45
C GLY A 317 9.85 -14.71 21.41
N ALA A 318 9.56 -15.50 20.37
CA ALA A 318 8.59 -15.14 19.36
C ALA A 318 7.18 -15.07 19.98
N ILE A 319 6.47 -13.98 19.69
CA ILE A 319 5.12 -13.75 20.19
C ILE A 319 4.12 -14.31 19.19
N VAL A 320 3.21 -15.18 19.63
CA VAL A 320 2.08 -15.64 18.85
C VAL A 320 0.81 -15.02 19.41
N TYR A 321 0.16 -14.19 18.59
CA TYR A 321 -1.17 -13.68 18.88
C TYR A 321 -2.19 -14.73 18.41
N ALA A 322 -2.95 -15.28 19.35
CA ALA A 322 -3.79 -16.46 19.14
C ALA A 322 -5.27 -16.24 19.47
N ALA A 323 -5.71 -15.01 19.76
CA ALA A 323 -7.09 -14.70 20.11
C ALA A 323 -8.09 -15.12 19.01
N GLY A 324 -9.36 -15.33 19.38
CA GLY A 324 -10.43 -15.52 18.40
C GLY A 324 -10.36 -16.79 17.54
N ASN A 325 -9.69 -17.84 18.01
CA ASN A 325 -9.61 -19.17 17.38
C ASN A 325 -10.32 -20.24 18.22
N THR A 326 -10.33 -21.50 17.75
CA THR A 326 -10.97 -22.65 18.40
C THR A 326 -9.93 -23.67 18.89
N TRP A 327 -8.90 -23.21 19.61
CA TRP A 327 -7.77 -24.03 20.01
C TRP A 327 -8.13 -25.29 20.79
N ASN A 328 -7.43 -26.37 20.51
CA ASN A 328 -7.34 -27.54 21.38
C ASN A 328 -6.55 -27.14 22.65
N CYS A 329 -7.08 -27.46 23.84
CA CYS A 329 -6.44 -27.05 25.09
C CYS A 329 -5.08 -27.72 25.34
N THR A 330 -4.90 -28.97 24.89
CA THR A 330 -3.61 -29.66 24.97
C THR A 330 -2.58 -28.92 24.13
N TRP A 331 -2.91 -28.62 22.88
CA TRP A 331 -2.03 -27.84 22.00
C TRP A 331 -1.71 -26.46 22.58
N LEU A 332 -2.71 -25.74 23.10
CA LEU A 332 -2.49 -24.39 23.62
C LEU A 332 -1.54 -24.38 24.82
N ASN A 333 -1.67 -25.37 25.71
CA ASN A 333 -0.78 -25.53 26.86
C ASN A 333 0.66 -25.88 26.41
N GLU A 334 0.81 -26.78 25.44
CA GLU A 334 2.11 -27.16 24.89
C GLU A 334 2.78 -25.98 24.16
N ALA A 335 2.02 -25.27 23.31
CA ALA A 335 2.51 -24.12 22.56
C ALA A 335 3.05 -23.00 23.47
N ALA A 336 2.41 -22.78 24.63
CA ALA A 336 2.86 -21.82 25.63
C ALA A 336 4.22 -22.17 26.29
N THR A 337 4.74 -23.38 26.09
CA THR A 337 6.08 -23.77 26.56
C THR A 337 7.17 -23.50 25.52
N VAL A 338 6.79 -23.33 24.24
CA VAL A 338 7.71 -23.17 23.10
C VAL A 338 7.83 -21.72 22.67
N VAL A 339 6.71 -20.98 22.69
CA VAL A 339 6.60 -19.58 22.24
C VAL A 339 5.83 -18.75 23.26
N VAL A 340 5.92 -17.43 23.15
CA VAL A 340 5.13 -16.51 23.98
C VAL A 340 3.74 -16.38 23.39
N ILE A 341 2.74 -17.00 24.02
CA ILE A 341 1.33 -16.77 23.66
C ILE A 341 0.88 -15.45 24.30
N ASP A 342 0.46 -14.49 23.47
CA ASP A 342 -0.01 -13.20 23.95
C ASP A 342 -1.20 -13.36 24.92
N GLN A 343 -1.19 -12.56 25.99
CA GLN A 343 -2.14 -12.65 27.10
C GLN A 343 -3.13 -11.47 27.15
N GLN A 344 -2.96 -10.44 26.31
CA GLN A 344 -3.87 -9.29 26.30
C GLN A 344 -5.28 -9.72 25.89
N ASP A 345 -5.38 -10.61 24.90
CA ASP A 345 -6.64 -11.24 24.48
C ASP A 345 -6.56 -12.75 24.63
N ARG A 346 -6.59 -13.20 25.90
CA ARG A 346 -6.39 -14.62 26.29
C ARG A 346 -7.07 -15.59 25.32
N PRO A 347 -6.30 -16.38 24.56
CA PRO A 347 -6.88 -17.37 23.66
C PRO A 347 -7.72 -18.35 24.47
N ARG A 348 -8.93 -18.61 23.99
CA ARG A 348 -9.80 -19.63 24.58
C ARG A 348 -9.53 -20.95 23.88
N CYS A 349 -9.58 -22.03 24.65
CA CYS A 349 -9.50 -23.37 24.12
C CYS A 349 -10.77 -24.16 24.47
N LYS A 350 -11.03 -25.22 23.72
CA LYS A 350 -12.04 -26.23 24.04
C LYS A 350 -11.40 -27.61 23.95
N ASN A 351 -11.70 -28.47 24.90
CA ASN A 351 -11.38 -29.89 24.77
C ASN A 351 -12.28 -30.44 23.66
N LEU A 352 -11.69 -30.85 22.55
CA LEU A 352 -12.39 -31.58 21.50
C LEU A 352 -12.64 -32.99 22.04
N ALA A 353 -13.91 -33.41 22.07
CA ALA A 353 -14.36 -34.69 22.62
C ALA A 353 -13.98 -35.87 21.73
#